data_AF-A0A4Z0V3U2-F1
#
_entry.id   AF-A0A4Z0V3U2-F1
#
_cell.length_a   1.000
_cell.length_b   1.000
_cell.length_c   1.000
_cell.angle_alpha   90.00
_cell.angle_beta   90.00
_cell.angle_gamma   90.00
#
_symmetry.space_group_name_H-M   'P 1'
#
loop_
_entity.id
_entity.type
_entity.pdbx_description
1 polymer ?
#
loop_
_entity_poly.entity_id
_entity_poly.type
_entity_poly.pdbx_seq_one_letter_code
_entity_poly.pdbx_strand_id
1 'polypeptide(L)'
;MGDLYSDDLLRLADAPDKPDFDDTAFFDAAGMVYNAGGFDASQLSTPEARRLIAETLKQINRAISSGVSYEVPETVRHALENNAFIFSGFKAYHTLREVGLSLTTDTGEIKPFEQFRRDVEKVNNQYNHNYLYAEYNHAVGASLMAERWQKD
;
A
#
# COMPACT_ATOMS: atom_id res chain seq x y z
N MET A 1 9.21 -2.75 17.64
CA MET A 1 8.10 -2.38 16.72
C MET A 1 7.59 -3.68 16.15
N GLY A 2 6.30 -3.97 16.32
CA GLY A 2 5.70 -5.19 15.78
C GLY A 2 5.59 -5.07 14.26
N ASP A 3 6.11 -6.07 13.55
CA ASP A 3 5.90 -6.20 12.11
C ASP A 3 4.38 -6.29 11.86
N LEU A 4 3.84 -5.44 10.98
CA LEU A 4 2.41 -5.44 10.66
C LEU A 4 2.01 -6.75 9.93
N TYR A 5 3.00 -7.53 9.47
CA TYR A 5 2.82 -8.72 8.66
C TYR A 5 3.57 -9.92 9.24
N SER A 6 2.84 -10.96 9.64
CA SER A 6 3.39 -12.26 10.05
C SER A 6 3.64 -13.17 8.84
N ASP A 7 4.61 -14.09 8.94
CA ASP A 7 5.02 -15.07 7.90
C ASP A 7 3.87 -15.81 7.18
N ASP A 8 2.72 -15.98 7.84
CA ASP A 8 1.52 -16.60 7.26
C ASP A 8 0.98 -15.87 6.00
N LEU A 9 1.28 -14.58 5.83
CA LEU A 9 0.78 -13.78 4.70
C LEU A 9 1.56 -14.00 3.39
N LEU A 10 2.78 -14.55 3.45
CA LEU A 10 3.56 -14.90 2.27
C LEU A 10 2.91 -16.06 1.47
N ARG A 11 2.12 -16.93 2.10
CA ARG A 11 1.44 -18.07 1.45
C ARG A 11 0.25 -17.65 0.58
N LEU A 12 -0.26 -16.44 0.74
CA LEU A 12 -1.36 -15.88 -0.03
C LEU A 12 -0.90 -15.24 -1.36
N ALA A 13 0.41 -15.07 -1.56
CA ALA A 13 1.00 -14.41 -2.72
C ALA A 13 1.02 -15.25 -4.03
N ASP A 14 0.48 -16.48 -4.04
CA ASP A 14 0.45 -17.37 -5.23
C ASP A 14 -0.91 -17.43 -5.95
N ALA A 15 -1.81 -16.49 -5.70
CA ALA A 15 -3.10 -16.43 -6.40
C ALA A 15 -2.92 -16.12 -7.91
N PRO A 16 -3.68 -16.79 -8.81
CA PRO A 16 -3.54 -16.62 -10.27
C PRO A 16 -4.05 -15.27 -10.80
N ASP A 17 -4.95 -14.59 -10.10
CA ASP A 17 -5.46 -13.24 -10.43
C ASP A 17 -4.79 -12.18 -9.54
N LYS A 18 -3.49 -11.95 -9.74
CA LYS A 18 -2.80 -10.85 -9.03
C LYS A 18 -3.31 -9.51 -9.54
N PRO A 19 -3.59 -8.54 -8.63
CA PRO A 19 -3.91 -7.19 -9.07
C PRO A 19 -2.72 -6.58 -9.82
N ASP A 20 -2.99 -5.97 -10.98
CA ASP A 20 -1.99 -5.31 -11.81
C ASP A 20 -1.71 -3.91 -11.24
N PHE A 21 -0.73 -3.83 -10.34
CA PHE A 21 -0.30 -2.59 -9.70
C PHE A 21 0.61 -1.79 -10.62
N ASP A 22 0.32 -0.50 -10.79
CA ASP A 22 1.20 0.41 -11.56
C ASP A 22 2.48 0.74 -10.77
N ASP A 23 3.52 -0.09 -10.97
CA ASP A 23 4.83 0.07 -10.34
C ASP A 23 5.48 1.43 -10.61
N THR A 24 5.12 2.11 -11.71
CA THR A 24 5.69 3.44 -12.00
C THR A 24 5.23 4.48 -10.98
N ALA A 25 4.04 4.33 -10.39
CA ALA A 25 3.57 5.20 -9.32
C ALA A 25 4.46 5.07 -8.06
N PHE A 26 4.93 3.86 -7.75
CA PHE A 26 5.87 3.63 -6.67
C PHE A 26 7.26 4.21 -7.00
N PHE A 27 7.80 3.92 -8.18
CA PHE A 27 9.15 4.37 -8.54
C PHE A 27 9.26 5.90 -8.66
N ASP A 28 8.22 6.59 -9.14
CA ASP A 28 8.17 8.06 -9.13
C ASP A 28 8.25 8.61 -7.69
N ALA A 29 7.49 8.03 -6.77
CA ALA A 29 7.47 8.45 -5.37
C ALA A 29 8.80 8.11 -4.66
N ALA A 30 9.40 6.96 -4.97
CA ALA A 30 10.73 6.60 -4.46
C ALA A 30 11.83 7.53 -5.00
N GLY A 31 11.75 7.92 -6.28
CA GLY A 31 12.64 8.92 -6.88
C GLY A 31 12.50 10.29 -6.22
N MET A 32 11.27 10.71 -5.90
CA MET A 32 11.00 11.92 -5.12
C MET A 32 11.69 11.87 -3.74
N VAL A 33 11.60 10.76 -3.01
CA VAL A 33 12.28 10.58 -1.71
C VAL A 33 13.80 10.62 -1.87
N TYR A 34 14.35 9.97 -2.90
CA TYR A 34 15.78 9.97 -3.18
C TYR A 34 16.31 11.38 -3.44
N ASN A 35 15.63 12.15 -4.29
CA ASN A 35 16.02 13.51 -4.64
C ASN A 35 15.92 14.48 -3.45
N ALA A 36 15.00 14.22 -2.52
CA ALA A 36 14.88 14.98 -1.28
C ALA A 36 15.92 14.58 -0.21
N GLY A 37 16.64 13.46 -0.41
CA GLY A 37 17.62 12.94 0.55
C GLY A 37 16.99 12.29 1.80
N GLY A 38 15.69 11.99 1.76
CA GLY A 38 14.96 11.45 2.90
C GLY A 38 13.45 11.58 2.74
N PHE A 39 12.72 10.89 3.63
CA PHE A 39 11.26 10.94 3.68
C PHE A 39 10.76 11.78 4.86
N ASP A 40 9.78 12.64 4.59
CA ASP A 40 9.00 13.40 5.55
C ASP A 40 7.49 13.29 5.24
N ALA A 41 6.65 13.35 6.28
CA ALA A 41 5.20 13.21 6.13
C ALA A 41 4.57 14.26 5.20
N SER A 42 5.13 15.47 5.11
CA SER A 42 4.65 16.51 4.20
C SER A 42 4.72 16.10 2.73
N GLN A 43 5.61 15.17 2.37
CA GLN A 43 5.75 14.66 1.01
C GLN A 43 4.55 13.83 0.55
N LEU A 44 3.66 13.39 1.46
CA LEU A 44 2.38 12.78 1.06
C LEU A 44 1.48 13.72 0.23
N SER A 45 1.75 15.02 0.28
CA SER A 45 1.03 16.01 -0.51
C SER A 45 1.57 16.19 -1.93
N THR A 46 2.73 15.61 -2.27
CA THR A 46 3.32 15.76 -3.61
C THR A 46 2.55 14.97 -4.66
N PRO A 47 2.66 15.34 -5.95
CA PRO A 47 2.01 14.60 -7.02
C PRO A 47 2.40 13.11 -7.07
N GLU A 48 3.66 12.77 -6.80
CA GLU A 48 4.18 11.41 -6.86
C GLU A 48 3.59 10.55 -5.74
N ALA A 49 3.60 11.05 -4.50
CA ALA A 49 3.01 10.33 -3.38
C ALA A 49 1.48 10.18 -3.54
N ARG A 50 0.80 11.22 -4.06
CA ARG A 50 -0.64 11.14 -4.37
C ARG A 50 -0.95 10.12 -5.45
N ARG A 51 -0.07 9.96 -6.45
CA ARG A 51 -0.21 8.93 -7.49
C ARG A 51 -0.10 7.54 -6.87
N LEU A 52 0.86 7.31 -5.98
CA LEU A 52 0.99 6.05 -5.24
C LEU A 52 -0.24 5.74 -4.36
N ILE A 53 -0.76 6.74 -3.64
CA ILE A 53 -2.00 6.61 -2.85
C ILE A 53 -3.19 6.24 -3.74
N ALA A 54 -3.32 6.92 -4.90
CA ALA A 54 -4.41 6.67 -5.83
C ALA A 54 -4.34 5.27 -6.46
N GLU A 55 -3.14 4.80 -6.82
CA GLU A 55 -2.96 3.45 -7.34
C GLU A 55 -3.29 2.40 -6.27
N THR A 56 -2.82 2.61 -5.03
CA THR A 56 -3.14 1.74 -3.90
C THR A 56 -4.66 1.69 -3.67
N LEU A 57 -5.33 2.85 -3.66
CA LEU A 57 -6.78 2.94 -3.53
C LEU A 57 -7.51 2.22 -4.67
N LYS A 58 -7.05 2.38 -5.91
CA LYS A 58 -7.63 1.72 -7.09
C LYS A 58 -7.63 0.20 -6.92
N GLN A 59 -6.52 -0.38 -6.44
CA GLN A 59 -6.45 -1.82 -6.19
C GLN A 59 -7.40 -2.27 -5.07
N ILE A 60 -7.52 -1.48 -4.00
CA ILE A 60 -8.47 -1.76 -2.91
C ILE A 60 -9.92 -1.62 -3.37
N ASN A 61 -10.26 -0.61 -4.17
CA ASN A 61 -11.62 -0.42 -4.68
C ASN A 61 -12.02 -1.53 -5.65
N ARG A 62 -11.09 -2.02 -6.48
CA ARG A 62 -11.30 -3.21 -7.32
C ARG A 62 -11.61 -4.43 -6.45
N ALA A 63 -10.90 -4.59 -5.35
CA ALA A 63 -11.14 -5.65 -4.37
C ALA A 63 -12.54 -5.59 -3.77
N ILE A 64 -12.91 -4.44 -3.20
CA ILE A 64 -14.22 -4.20 -2.61
C ILE A 64 -15.32 -4.50 -3.63
N SER A 65 -15.17 -4.00 -4.86
CA SER A 65 -16.14 -4.21 -5.94
C SER A 65 -16.30 -5.67 -6.35
N SER A 66 -15.24 -6.49 -6.23
CA SER A 66 -15.32 -7.93 -6.51
C SER A 66 -15.95 -8.76 -5.39
N GLY A 67 -15.87 -8.29 -4.14
CA GLY A 67 -16.38 -9.00 -2.96
C GLY A 67 -17.76 -8.55 -2.48
N VAL A 68 -18.21 -7.36 -2.87
CA VAL A 68 -19.47 -6.75 -2.43
C VAL A 68 -20.58 -7.02 -3.46
N SER A 69 -21.65 -7.69 -3.03
CA SER A 69 -22.87 -7.85 -3.83
C SER A 69 -23.57 -6.49 -4.06
N TYR A 70 -24.35 -6.39 -5.13
CA TYR A 70 -25.18 -5.21 -5.44
C TYR A 70 -26.19 -4.85 -4.33
N GLU A 71 -26.43 -5.74 -3.37
CA GLU A 71 -27.36 -5.55 -2.26
C GLU A 71 -26.80 -4.76 -1.06
N VAL A 72 -25.53 -4.35 -1.09
CA VAL A 72 -24.94 -3.58 0.02
C VAL A 72 -25.50 -2.15 0.07
N PRO A 73 -26.02 -1.68 1.23
CA PRO A 73 -26.55 -0.33 1.39
C PRO A 73 -25.51 0.75 1.06
N GLU A 74 -25.97 1.87 0.49
CA GLU A 74 -25.11 2.99 0.07
C GLU A 74 -24.27 3.56 1.22
N THR A 75 -24.83 3.61 2.43
CA THR A 75 -24.12 4.06 3.63
C THR A 75 -22.91 3.19 3.98
N VAL A 76 -23.05 1.87 3.80
CA VAL A 76 -21.97 0.91 4.03
C VAL A 76 -20.93 1.06 2.92
N ARG A 77 -21.35 1.17 1.66
CA ARG A 77 -20.46 1.41 0.51
C ARG A 77 -19.56 2.62 0.72
N HIS A 78 -20.13 3.76 1.11
CA HIS A 78 -19.35 4.97 1.39
C HIS A 78 -18.38 4.82 2.57
N ALA A 79 -18.77 4.09 3.62
CA ALA A 79 -17.86 3.80 4.73
C ALA A 79 -16.67 2.95 4.27
N LEU A 80 -16.89 1.97 3.38
CA LEU A 80 -15.84 1.15 2.81
C LEU A 80 -14.89 1.96 1.92
N GLU A 81 -15.41 2.82 1.06
CA GLU A 81 -14.61 3.70 0.21
C GLU A 81 -13.76 4.68 1.03
N ASN A 82 -14.34 5.26 2.10
CA ASN A 82 -13.61 6.15 2.99
C ASN A 82 -12.50 5.42 3.76
N ASN A 83 -12.78 4.22 4.28
CA ASN A 83 -11.78 3.41 4.95
C ASN A 83 -10.66 2.97 4.00
N ALA A 84 -11.00 2.62 2.76
CA ALA A 84 -10.04 2.30 1.71
C ALA A 84 -9.10 3.49 1.41
N PHE A 85 -9.65 4.71 1.36
CA PHE A 85 -8.86 5.92 1.16
C PHE A 85 -7.92 6.22 2.34
N ILE A 86 -8.38 6.09 3.59
CA ILE A 86 -7.54 6.30 4.77
C ILE A 86 -6.41 5.25 4.81
N PHE A 87 -6.75 3.99 4.56
CA PHE A 87 -5.78 2.90 4.54
C PHE A 87 -4.73 3.10 3.44
N SER A 88 -5.13 3.50 2.23
CA SER A 88 -4.18 3.74 1.14
C SER A 88 -3.17 4.85 1.48
N GLY A 89 -3.61 5.89 2.19
CA GLY A 89 -2.73 6.93 2.74
C GLY A 89 -1.70 6.37 3.73
N PHE A 90 -2.13 5.55 4.70
CA PHE A 90 -1.22 4.94 5.68
C PHE A 90 -0.22 3.98 5.03
N LYS A 91 -0.66 3.18 4.06
CA LYS A 91 0.23 2.30 3.31
C LYS A 91 1.28 3.09 2.54
N ALA A 92 0.89 4.13 1.81
CA ALA A 92 1.84 4.97 1.10
C ALA A 92 2.86 5.62 2.04
N TYR A 93 2.41 6.12 3.21
CA TYR A 93 3.31 6.66 4.23
C TYR A 93 4.34 5.61 4.70
N HIS A 94 3.87 4.43 5.08
CA HIS A 94 4.75 3.37 5.58
C HIS A 94 5.76 2.95 4.51
N THR A 95 5.29 2.70 3.29
CA THR A 95 6.13 2.32 2.16
C THR A 95 7.21 3.38 1.87
N LEU A 96 6.84 4.67 1.81
CA LEU A 96 7.81 5.74 1.55
C LEU A 96 8.77 5.99 2.72
N ARG A 97 8.33 5.72 3.95
CA ARG A 97 9.21 5.73 5.12
C ARG A 97 10.26 4.62 5.03
N GLU A 98 9.90 3.41 4.63
CA GLU A 98 10.84 2.32 4.41
C GLU A 98 11.81 2.63 3.25
N VAL A 99 11.33 3.26 2.17
CA VAL A 99 12.20 3.80 1.12
C VAL A 99 13.20 4.81 1.69
N GLY A 100 12.74 5.76 2.51
CA GLY A 100 13.62 6.74 3.16
C GLY A 100 14.66 6.10 4.08
N LEU A 101 14.28 5.08 4.85
CA LEU A 101 15.20 4.32 5.70
C LEU A 101 16.24 3.53 4.89
N SER A 102 15.88 3.10 3.68
CA SER A 102 16.81 2.43 2.77
C SER A 102 17.83 3.36 2.11
N LEU A 103 17.69 4.69 2.25
CA LEU A 103 18.45 5.68 1.49
C LEU A 103 19.92 5.79 1.91
N THR A 104 20.21 5.51 3.18
CA THR A 104 21.55 5.61 3.74
C THR A 104 22.21 4.25 3.96
N THR A 105 23.53 4.20 3.85
CA THR A 105 24.34 3.09 4.34
C THR A 105 24.31 3.03 5.88
N ASP A 106 24.87 1.97 6.45
CA ASP A 106 25.04 1.84 7.91
C ASP A 106 25.92 2.95 8.51
N THR A 107 26.74 3.60 7.68
CA THR A 107 27.60 4.74 8.05
C THR A 107 26.88 6.09 7.93
N GLY A 108 25.63 6.12 7.46
CA GLY A 108 24.82 7.32 7.29
C GLY A 108 25.05 8.07 5.97
N GLU A 109 25.83 7.49 5.04
CA GLU A 109 26.08 8.08 3.72
C GLU A 109 24.94 7.75 2.76
N ILE A 110 24.54 8.71 1.91
CA ILE A 110 23.53 8.45 0.86
C ILE A 110 24.07 7.40 -0.11
N LYS A 111 23.30 6.32 -0.30
CA LYS A 111 23.68 5.25 -1.22
C LYS A 111 23.77 5.76 -2.66
N PRO A 112 24.68 5.23 -3.49
CA PRO A 112 24.64 5.43 -4.92
C PRO A 112 23.28 4.97 -5.50
N PHE A 113 22.77 5.71 -6.48
CA PHE A 113 21.45 5.49 -7.08
C PHE A 113 21.18 4.01 -7.45
N GLU A 114 22.15 3.34 -8.06
CA GLU A 114 22.00 1.95 -8.50
C GLU A 114 21.88 0.95 -7.33
N GLN A 115 22.48 1.27 -6.17
CA GLN A 115 22.30 0.45 -4.97
C GLN A 115 20.95 0.73 -4.31
N PHE A 116 20.56 2.00 -4.20
CA PHE A 116 19.25 2.40 -3.74
C PHE A 116 18.12 1.77 -4.58
N ARG A 117 18.24 1.79 -5.92
CA ARG A 117 17.27 1.20 -6.86
C ARG A 117 16.99 -0.27 -6.53
N ARG A 118 18.03 -1.07 -6.29
CA ARG A 118 17.88 -2.49 -5.93
C ARG A 118 17.18 -2.70 -4.59
N ASP A 119 17.40 -1.81 -3.63
CA ASP A 119 16.75 -1.89 -2.32
C ASP A 119 15.27 -1.50 -2.41
N VAL A 120 14.93 -0.45 -3.16
CA VAL A 120 13.52 -0.06 -3.38
C VAL A 120 12.75 -1.05 -4.23
N GLU A 121 13.40 -1.77 -5.16
CA GLU A 121 12.77 -2.90 -5.88
C GLU A 121 12.32 -4.01 -4.91
N LYS A 122 13.10 -4.28 -3.85
CA LYS A 122 12.68 -5.24 -2.81
C LYS A 122 11.51 -4.71 -2.00
N VAL A 123 11.54 -3.43 -1.61
CA VAL A 123 10.43 -2.76 -0.92
C VAL A 123 9.15 -2.83 -1.77
N ASN A 124 9.25 -2.55 -3.07
CA ASN A 124 8.12 -2.65 -4.00
C ASN A 124 7.54 -4.06 -4.05
N ASN A 125 8.39 -5.06 -4.26
CA ASN A 125 7.95 -6.45 -4.30
C ASN A 125 7.31 -6.90 -2.98
N GLN A 126 7.86 -6.47 -1.84
CA GLN A 126 7.33 -6.81 -0.53
C GLN A 126 5.94 -6.18 -0.30
N TYR A 127 5.83 -4.86 -0.42
CA TYR A 127 4.60 -4.16 -0.04
C TYR A 127 3.56 -4.09 -1.15
N ASN A 128 3.96 -3.85 -2.40
CA ASN A 128 3.01 -3.61 -3.50
C ASN A 128 2.65 -4.89 -4.27
N HIS A 129 3.42 -5.97 -4.15
CA HIS A 129 3.10 -7.25 -4.79
C HIS A 129 2.76 -8.36 -3.78
N ASN A 130 3.67 -8.68 -2.86
CA ASN A 130 3.51 -9.83 -1.95
C ASN A 130 2.39 -9.62 -0.93
N TYR A 131 2.29 -8.42 -0.32
CA TYR A 131 1.26 -8.13 0.68
C TYR A 131 -0.04 -7.57 0.12
N LEU A 132 -0.09 -7.24 -1.17
CA LEU A 132 -1.28 -6.62 -1.76
C LEU A 132 -2.52 -7.52 -1.63
N TYR A 133 -2.35 -8.83 -1.80
CA TYR A 133 -3.45 -9.79 -1.67
C TYR A 133 -3.84 -10.07 -0.20
N ALA A 134 -2.90 -9.95 0.73
CA ALA A 134 -3.18 -10.07 2.16
C ALA A 134 -4.00 -8.88 2.68
N GLU A 135 -3.59 -7.67 2.31
CA GLU A 135 -4.31 -6.45 2.64
C GLU A 135 -5.69 -6.39 1.99
N TYR A 136 -5.79 -6.87 0.73
CA TYR A 136 -7.04 -7.15 0.03
C TYR A 136 -7.99 -7.98 0.91
N ASN A 137 -7.53 -9.13 1.42
CA ASN A 137 -8.38 -10.04 2.18
C ASN A 137 -8.72 -9.47 3.56
N HIS A 138 -7.79 -8.75 4.19
CA HIS A 138 -8.02 -8.10 5.48
C HIS A 138 -9.05 -6.98 5.37
N ALA A 139 -8.94 -6.10 4.37
CA ALA A 139 -9.89 -5.02 4.14
C ALA A 139 -11.29 -5.58 3.84
N VAL A 140 -11.40 -6.58 2.95
CA VAL A 140 -12.67 -7.25 2.65
C VAL A 140 -13.25 -7.95 3.89
N GLY A 141 -12.43 -8.66 4.66
CA GLY A 141 -12.87 -9.34 5.88
C GLY A 141 -13.36 -8.38 6.96
N ALA A 142 -12.63 -7.30 7.22
CA ALA A 142 -13.04 -6.25 8.16
C ALA A 142 -14.35 -5.57 7.73
N SER A 143 -14.52 -5.38 6.42
CA SER A 143 -15.73 -4.81 5.81
C SER A 143 -16.96 -5.68 6.00
N LEU A 144 -16.85 -6.99 5.72
CA LEU A 144 -17.93 -7.96 5.90
C LEU A 144 -18.31 -8.15 7.37
N MET A 145 -17.35 -8.04 8.29
CA MET A 145 -17.62 -8.10 9.74
C MET A 145 -18.33 -6.83 10.21
N ALA A 146 -17.93 -5.65 9.73
CA ALA A 146 -18.63 -4.39 10.01
C ALA A 146 -20.07 -4.39 9.48
N GLU A 147 -20.32 -5.00 8.31
CA GLU A 147 -21.68 -5.18 7.76
C GLU A 147 -22.56 -6.06 8.67
N ARG A 148 -22.02 -7.18 9.17
CA ARG A 148 -22.75 -8.07 10.08
C ARG A 148 -23.10 -7.39 11.40
N TRP A 149 -22.21 -6.56 11.93
CA TRP A 149 -22.43 -5.80 13.16
C TRP A 149 -23.49 -4.69 13.04
N GLN A 150 -23.79 -4.22 11.82
CA GLN A 150 -24.85 -3.24 11.58
C GLN A 150 -26.23 -3.87 11.37
N LYS A 151 -26.30 -5.18 11.10
CA LYS A 151 -27.55 -5.92 10.92
C LYS A 151 -28.10 -6.52 12.23
N ASP A 152 -27.31 -6.49 13.31
CA ASP A 152 -27.69 -6.84 14.69
C ASP A 152 -28.11 -5.59 15.49
#